data_AF-A0A957YJ32-F1
#
_entry.id   AF-A0A957YJ32-F1
#
_cell.length_a   1.000
_cell.length_b   1.000
_cell.length_c   1.000
_cell.angle_alpha   90.00
_cell.angle_beta   90.00
_cell.angle_gamma   90.00
#
_symmetry.space_group_name_H-M   'P 1'
#
loop_
_entity.id
_entity.type
_entity.pdbx_description
1 polymer ?
#
loop_
_entity_poly.entity_id
_entity_poly.type
_entity_poly.pdbx_seq_one_letter_code
_entity_poly.pdbx_strand_id
1 'polypeptide(L)'
;MFDPDLARSVAEKHVLNDDEGALIPSFVEICRFLGEFPSELSWSRGEKPTEFNESDLDKLAKRYFDGYRRSDFPATPSTIPDEMVSVIMREAYGYTDEECEQIKVDHQRSMCAENCVGNLLERYINSILRDKNWYWCCGEFVKAIDFLSKNDDDDWLALQIKNRDNSENSSSSAIRDGTKIQKWFRSFSKDTKKGRPNFTNWDKLPPLMKGYDLSEDGFKEFVIRYINDHKPSE
;
A
#
# COMPACT_ATOMS: atom_id res chain seq x y z
N MET A 1 21.23 12.30 16.82
CA MET A 1 21.34 10.84 16.59
C MET A 1 19.98 10.25 16.92
N PHE A 2 19.44 9.36 16.10
CA PHE A 2 18.13 8.76 16.33
C PHE A 2 18.13 7.96 17.64
N ASP A 3 17.11 8.18 18.48
CA ASP A 3 16.92 7.48 19.75
C ASP A 3 15.77 6.46 19.60
N PRO A 4 16.06 5.15 19.54
CA PRO A 4 15.04 4.12 19.36
C PRO A 4 14.14 3.95 20.59
N ASP A 5 14.63 4.24 21.80
CA ASP A 5 13.85 4.11 23.02
C ASP A 5 12.84 5.26 23.14
N LEU A 6 13.26 6.47 22.74
CA LEU A 6 12.33 7.60 22.61
C LEU A 6 11.23 7.28 21.57
N ALA A 7 11.60 6.81 20.38
CA ALA A 7 10.63 6.44 19.35
C ALA A 7 9.64 5.37 19.81
N ARG A 8 10.12 4.35 20.53
CA ARG A 8 9.28 3.32 21.16
C ARG A 8 8.31 3.93 22.17
N SER A 9 8.80 4.75 23.09
CA SER A 9 7.98 5.40 24.13
C SER A 9 6.90 6.31 23.54
N VAL A 10 7.19 6.98 22.43
CA VAL A 10 6.21 7.80 21.71
C VAL A 10 5.17 6.91 21.03
N ALA A 11 5.59 5.84 20.34
CA ALA A 11 4.68 4.92 19.68
C ALA A 11 3.70 4.26 20.65
N GLU A 12 4.16 3.87 21.84
CA GLU A 12 3.34 3.28 22.90
C GLU A 12 2.18 4.21 23.32
N LYS A 13 2.35 5.53 23.26
CA LYS A 13 1.28 6.50 23.57
C LYS A 13 0.16 6.51 22.53
N HIS A 14 0.41 6.03 21.31
CA HIS A 14 -0.55 6.01 20.20
C HIS A 14 -1.27 4.68 20.05
N VAL A 15 -0.79 3.60 20.67
CA VAL A 15 -1.40 2.26 20.57
C VAL A 15 -2.76 2.21 21.28
N LEU A 16 -3.79 1.68 20.62
CA LEU A 16 -5.13 1.51 21.19
C LEU A 16 -5.45 0.09 21.65
N ASN A 17 -4.73 -0.92 21.16
CA ASN A 17 -4.97 -2.33 21.47
C ASN A 17 -3.72 -3.20 21.22
N ASP A 18 -3.76 -4.45 21.65
CA ASP A 18 -2.61 -5.37 21.55
C ASP A 18 -2.15 -5.64 20.10
N ASP A 19 -3.07 -5.63 19.12
CA ASP A 19 -2.73 -5.80 17.71
C ASP A 19 -1.92 -4.61 17.17
N GLU A 20 -2.31 -3.39 17.54
CA GLU A 20 -1.53 -2.18 17.23
C GLU A 20 -0.18 -2.14 17.95
N GLY A 21 -0.07 -2.77 19.13
CA GLY A 21 1.19 -2.93 19.84
C GLY A 21 2.26 -3.66 19.00
N ALA A 22 1.84 -4.59 18.13
CA ALA A 22 2.74 -5.29 17.22
C ALA A 22 3.36 -4.39 16.13
N LEU A 23 2.87 -3.16 15.96
CA LEU A 23 3.37 -2.21 14.97
C LEU A 23 4.54 -1.37 15.47
N ILE A 24 4.77 -1.32 16.79
CA ILE A 24 5.82 -0.50 17.41
C ILE A 24 7.21 -0.82 16.83
N PRO A 25 7.65 -2.08 16.70
CA PRO A 25 8.97 -2.39 16.13
C PRO A 25 9.14 -1.84 14.71
N SER A 26 8.11 -2.00 13.87
CA SER A 26 8.10 -1.46 12.51
C SER A 26 8.19 0.06 12.49
N PHE A 27 7.45 0.75 13.35
CA PHE A 27 7.54 2.21 13.48
C PHE A 27 8.96 2.68 13.83
N VAL A 28 9.58 2.03 14.82
CA VAL A 28 10.95 2.37 15.27
C VAL A 28 11.95 2.20 14.12
N GLU A 29 11.88 1.10 13.39
CA GLU A 29 12.81 0.84 12.27
C GLU A 29 12.56 1.75 11.07
N ILE A 30 11.32 2.14 10.79
CA ILE A 30 11.01 3.17 9.80
C ILE A 30 11.62 4.52 10.20
N CYS A 31 11.50 4.93 11.47
CA CYS A 31 12.13 6.16 11.94
C CYS A 31 13.66 6.09 11.90
N ARG A 32 14.26 4.93 12.20
CA ARG A 32 15.70 4.69 12.04
C ARG A 32 16.13 4.91 10.59
N PHE A 33 15.43 4.26 9.65
CA PHE A 33 15.67 4.42 8.23
C PHE A 33 15.59 5.89 7.80
N LEU A 34 14.56 6.62 8.21
CA LEU A 34 14.41 8.03 7.86
C LEU A 34 15.46 8.95 8.52
N GLY A 35 16.00 8.56 9.67
CA GLY A 35 17.13 9.24 10.31
C GLY A 35 18.43 9.08 9.51
N GLU A 36 18.62 7.93 8.83
CA GLU A 36 19.75 7.66 7.94
C GLU A 36 19.53 8.23 6.52
N PHE A 37 18.27 8.26 6.05
CA PHE A 37 17.88 8.73 4.71
C PHE A 37 16.79 9.82 4.78
N PRO A 38 17.08 11.04 5.26
CA PRO A 38 16.07 12.10 5.43
C PRO A 38 15.39 12.59 4.12
N SER A 39 16.01 12.31 2.96
CA SER A 39 15.45 12.57 1.63
C SER A 39 14.21 11.73 1.33
N GLU A 40 14.09 10.56 1.96
CA GLU A 40 12.96 9.63 1.77
C GLU A 40 11.73 10.01 2.60
N LEU A 41 11.86 10.96 3.54
CA LEU A 41 10.72 11.50 4.27
C LEU A 41 9.86 12.36 3.35
N SER A 42 8.67 11.85 3.04
CA SER A 42 7.63 12.54 2.30
C SER A 42 6.73 13.33 3.24
N TRP A 43 6.77 14.66 3.14
CA TRP A 43 5.98 15.53 4.00
C TRP A 43 5.48 16.76 3.25
N SER A 44 4.16 16.91 3.17
CA SER A 44 3.51 17.97 2.40
C SER A 44 2.82 19.02 3.26
N ARG A 45 2.60 18.78 4.55
CA ARG A 45 1.79 19.65 5.44
C ARG A 45 2.55 20.01 6.71
N GLY A 46 2.82 21.30 6.89
CA GLY A 46 3.51 21.82 8.06
C GLY A 46 5.02 21.57 8.04
N GLU A 47 5.65 21.81 9.19
CA GLU A 47 7.09 21.61 9.37
C GLU A 47 7.47 20.13 9.22
N LYS A 48 8.51 19.86 8.43
CA LYS A 48 8.97 18.51 8.10
C LYS A 48 9.72 17.91 9.31
N PRO A 49 9.27 16.76 9.86
CA PRO A 49 9.84 16.19 11.08
C PRO A 49 11.21 15.56 10.79
N THR A 50 12.28 16.32 10.95
CA THR A 50 13.64 15.91 10.53
C THR A 50 14.61 15.75 11.69
N GLU A 51 14.26 16.25 12.87
CA GLU A 51 15.13 16.15 14.05
C GLU A 51 14.89 14.85 14.83
N PHE A 52 13.73 14.21 14.63
CA PHE A 52 13.30 13.02 15.37
C PHE A 52 13.34 13.22 16.90
N ASN A 53 13.07 14.47 17.34
CA ASN A 53 12.75 14.77 18.73
C ASN A 53 11.33 14.27 19.08
N GLU A 54 10.92 14.39 20.35
CA GLU A 54 9.61 13.88 20.80
C GLU A 54 8.43 14.45 19.99
N SER A 55 8.46 15.74 19.63
CA SER A 55 7.38 16.37 18.85
C SER A 55 7.33 15.83 17.41
N ASP A 56 8.48 15.63 16.79
CA ASP A 56 8.57 15.07 15.44
C ASP A 56 8.14 13.60 15.39
N LEU A 57 8.58 12.80 16.36
CA LEU A 57 8.17 11.42 16.51
C LEU A 57 6.66 11.31 16.77
N ASP A 58 6.06 12.22 17.53
CA ASP A 58 4.61 12.23 17.78
C ASP A 58 3.82 12.46 16.49
N LYS A 59 4.25 13.42 15.64
CA LYS A 59 3.65 13.66 14.32
C LYS A 59 3.74 12.42 13.43
N LEU A 60 4.88 11.74 13.43
CA LEU A 60 5.12 10.53 12.63
C LEU A 60 4.29 9.35 13.15
N ALA A 61 4.29 9.12 14.47
CA ALA A 61 3.51 8.05 15.12
C ALA A 61 2.03 8.23 14.81
N LYS A 62 1.51 9.45 14.98
CA LYS A 62 0.12 9.77 14.63
C LYS A 62 -0.22 9.35 13.19
N ARG A 63 0.58 9.77 12.20
CA ARG A 63 0.34 9.37 10.80
C ARG A 63 0.42 7.86 10.58
N TYR A 64 1.38 7.21 11.22
CA TYR A 64 1.60 5.78 11.09
C TYR A 64 0.39 4.97 11.59
N PHE A 65 -0.04 5.24 12.82
CA PHE A 65 -1.18 4.54 13.42
C PHE A 65 -2.52 4.95 12.78
N ASP A 66 -2.71 6.21 12.40
CA ASP A 66 -3.90 6.64 11.63
C ASP A 66 -3.97 5.94 10.27
N GLY A 67 -2.81 5.77 9.60
CA GLY A 67 -2.69 5.01 8.37
C GLY A 67 -3.03 3.54 8.54
N TYR A 68 -2.57 2.91 9.62
CA TYR A 68 -2.95 1.53 9.96
C TYR A 68 -4.46 1.36 10.19
N ARG A 69 -5.10 2.31 10.86
CA ARG A 69 -6.54 2.27 11.21
C ARG A 69 -7.46 2.61 10.04
N ARG A 70 -6.95 3.25 9.00
CA ARG A 70 -7.75 3.63 7.83
C ARG A 70 -8.45 2.41 7.25
N SER A 71 -9.77 2.48 7.09
CA SER A 71 -10.53 1.42 6.45
C SER A 71 -10.14 1.32 4.98
N ASP A 72 -9.87 0.09 4.54
CA ASP A 72 -9.68 -0.27 3.14
C ASP A 72 -10.92 -0.99 2.58
N PHE A 73 -12.07 -0.80 3.22
CA PHE A 73 -13.36 -1.18 2.64
C PHE A 73 -13.68 -0.26 1.45
N PRO A 74 -14.27 -0.78 0.34
CA PRO A 74 -14.62 0.05 -0.82
C PRO A 74 -15.50 1.24 -0.45
N ALA A 75 -14.98 2.45 -0.64
CA ALA A 75 -15.75 3.67 -0.40
C ALA A 75 -16.87 3.84 -1.43
N THR A 76 -17.94 4.53 -1.04
CA THR A 76 -18.98 4.95 -1.99
C THR A 76 -18.39 5.94 -3.00
N PRO A 77 -18.58 5.73 -4.31
CA PRO A 77 -18.10 6.68 -5.31
C PRO A 77 -18.71 8.07 -5.10
N SER A 78 -17.85 9.10 -5.10
CA SER A 78 -18.27 10.50 -4.92
C SER A 78 -17.90 11.40 -6.10
N THR A 79 -17.29 10.84 -7.14
CA THR A 79 -16.88 11.59 -8.33
C THR A 79 -18.09 11.87 -9.22
N ILE A 80 -18.06 13.01 -9.91
CA ILE A 80 -19.03 13.32 -10.97
C ILE A 80 -18.43 12.78 -12.28
N PRO A 81 -19.08 11.83 -12.97
CA PRO A 81 -18.60 11.30 -14.24
C PRO A 81 -18.63 12.36 -15.37
N ASP A 82 -17.71 12.23 -16.33
CA ASP A 82 -17.68 13.06 -17.53
C ASP A 82 -18.70 12.55 -18.55
N GLU A 83 -19.68 13.40 -18.92
CA GLU A 83 -20.75 13.07 -19.88
C GLU A 83 -20.21 12.68 -21.26
N MET A 84 -19.03 13.16 -21.64
CA MET A 84 -18.43 12.84 -22.93
C MET A 84 -18.05 11.36 -23.04
N VAL A 85 -17.80 10.68 -21.92
CA VAL A 85 -17.57 9.23 -21.90
C VAL A 85 -18.81 8.50 -22.43
N SER A 86 -20.01 8.86 -21.97
CA SER A 86 -21.26 8.27 -22.46
C SER A 86 -21.50 8.56 -23.94
N VAL A 87 -21.20 9.78 -24.41
CA VAL A 87 -21.29 10.12 -25.83
C VAL A 87 -20.39 9.21 -26.67
N ILE A 88 -19.11 9.07 -26.29
CA ILE A 88 -18.18 8.17 -26.98
C ILE A 88 -18.67 6.73 -26.93
N MET A 89 -19.21 6.28 -25.79
CA MET A 89 -19.71 4.92 -25.63
C MET A 89 -20.83 4.58 -26.62
N ARG A 90 -21.77 5.51 -26.83
CA ARG A 90 -22.83 5.36 -27.83
C ARG A 90 -22.28 5.37 -29.25
N GLU A 91 -21.50 6.39 -29.60
CA GLU A 91 -21.07 6.61 -30.98
C GLU A 91 -20.02 5.58 -31.45
N ALA A 92 -19.12 5.15 -30.56
CA ALA A 92 -18.04 4.22 -30.92
C ALA A 92 -18.40 2.75 -30.73
N TYR A 93 -19.22 2.42 -29.74
CA TYR A 93 -19.52 1.03 -29.37
C TYR A 93 -21.01 0.66 -29.47
N GLY A 94 -21.90 1.62 -29.75
CA GLY A 94 -23.32 1.36 -30.04
C GLY A 94 -24.21 1.11 -28.82
N TYR A 95 -23.78 1.51 -27.62
CA TYR A 95 -24.58 1.37 -26.40
C TYR A 95 -25.82 2.29 -26.41
N THR A 96 -26.89 1.91 -25.71
CA THR A 96 -28.04 2.77 -25.47
C THR A 96 -27.80 3.76 -24.32
N ASP A 97 -28.69 4.74 -24.16
CA ASP A 97 -28.63 5.67 -23.03
C ASP A 97 -28.78 4.93 -21.69
N GLU A 98 -29.69 3.95 -21.60
CA GLU A 98 -29.88 3.14 -20.39
C GLU A 98 -28.64 2.30 -20.06
N GLU A 99 -28.00 1.71 -21.07
CA GLU A 99 -26.75 0.96 -20.89
C GLU A 99 -25.62 1.87 -20.41
N CYS A 100 -25.50 3.09 -20.98
CA CYS A 100 -24.50 4.07 -20.54
C CYS A 100 -24.68 4.46 -19.08
N GLU A 101 -25.93 4.65 -18.62
CA GLU A 101 -26.24 4.96 -17.22
C GLU A 101 -25.85 3.82 -16.27
N GLN A 102 -26.12 2.57 -16.66
CA GLN A 102 -25.72 1.41 -15.86
C GLN A 102 -24.20 1.24 -15.81
N ILE A 103 -23.52 1.33 -16.97
CA ILE A 103 -22.06 1.23 -17.07
C ILE A 103 -21.39 2.31 -16.23
N LYS A 104 -21.93 3.53 -16.22
CA LYS A 104 -21.42 4.63 -15.40
C LYS A 104 -21.38 4.27 -13.91
N VAL A 105 -22.49 3.74 -13.38
CA VAL A 105 -22.59 3.33 -11.97
C VAL A 105 -21.63 2.18 -11.66
N ASP A 106 -21.59 1.17 -12.51
CA ASP A 106 -20.76 -0.02 -12.29
C ASP A 106 -19.27 0.28 -12.44
N HIS A 107 -18.89 1.16 -13.37
CA HIS A 107 -17.52 1.63 -13.54
C HIS A 107 -17.03 2.37 -12.29
N GLN A 108 -17.86 3.26 -11.74
CA GLN A 108 -17.52 3.97 -10.50
C GLN A 108 -17.30 3.01 -9.31
N ARG A 109 -18.18 2.02 -9.14
CA ARG A 109 -18.02 0.97 -8.13
C ARG A 109 -16.75 0.15 -8.36
N SER A 110 -16.46 -0.17 -9.61
CA SER A 110 -15.26 -0.92 -10.01
C SER A 110 -13.99 -0.15 -9.68
N MET A 111 -13.93 1.16 -9.95
CA MET A 111 -12.77 2.00 -9.56
C MET A 111 -12.53 2.00 -8.04
N CYS A 112 -13.60 2.08 -7.24
CA CYS A 112 -13.48 1.99 -5.78
C CYS A 112 -12.95 0.64 -5.32
N ALA A 113 -13.42 -0.46 -5.94
CA ALA A 113 -12.92 -1.80 -5.68
C ALA A 113 -11.44 -1.95 -6.11
N GLU A 114 -11.04 -1.41 -7.26
CA GLU A 114 -9.66 -1.47 -7.76
C GLU A 114 -8.66 -0.80 -6.81
N ASN A 115 -9.00 0.38 -6.28
CA ASN A 115 -8.18 1.07 -5.28
C ASN A 115 -8.05 0.26 -3.98
N CYS A 116 -9.17 -0.32 -3.53
CA CYS A 116 -9.22 -1.20 -2.36
C CYS A 116 -8.29 -2.42 -2.51
N VAL A 117 -8.23 -3.05 -3.68
CA VAL A 117 -7.35 -4.21 -3.91
C VAL A 117 -5.87 -3.88 -3.67
N GLY A 118 -5.43 -2.66 -4.03
CA GLY A 118 -4.05 -2.21 -3.78
C GLY A 118 -3.73 -2.15 -2.29
N ASN A 119 -4.56 -1.47 -1.51
CA ASN A 119 -4.34 -1.33 -0.08
C ASN A 119 -4.48 -2.67 0.67
N LEU A 120 -5.44 -3.52 0.27
CA LEU A 120 -5.62 -4.85 0.86
C LEU A 120 -4.44 -5.78 0.55
N LEU A 121 -3.77 -5.61 -0.58
CA LEU A 121 -2.57 -6.37 -0.92
C LEU A 121 -1.44 -6.06 0.08
N GLU A 122 -1.23 -4.79 0.41
CA GLU A 122 -0.24 -4.40 1.42
C GLU A 122 -0.62 -4.94 2.81
N ARG A 123 -1.90 -4.84 3.21
CA ARG A 123 -2.36 -5.42 4.48
C ARG A 123 -2.15 -6.92 4.57
N TYR A 124 -2.45 -7.65 3.49
CA TYR A 124 -2.23 -9.09 3.44
C TYR A 124 -0.75 -9.42 3.63
N ILE A 125 0.15 -8.74 2.89
CA ILE A 125 1.59 -8.93 3.02
C ILE A 125 2.04 -8.63 4.46
N ASN A 126 1.61 -7.51 5.05
CA ASN A 126 1.92 -7.17 6.43
C ASN A 126 1.40 -8.21 7.43
N SER A 127 0.20 -8.76 7.22
CA SER A 127 -0.39 -9.77 8.13
C SER A 127 0.46 -11.04 8.25
N ILE A 128 1.28 -11.33 7.25
CA ILE A 128 2.18 -12.48 7.20
C ILE A 128 3.61 -12.10 7.61
N LEU A 129 4.09 -10.92 7.19
CA LEU A 129 5.50 -10.54 7.33
C LEU A 129 5.81 -9.68 8.56
N ARG A 130 4.80 -9.17 9.29
CA ARG A 130 5.00 -8.23 10.41
C ARG A 130 5.93 -8.75 11.52
N ASP A 131 6.04 -10.07 11.69
CA ASP A 131 6.92 -10.72 12.67
C ASP A 131 8.19 -11.30 12.03
N LYS A 132 8.47 -10.99 10.75
CA LYS A 132 9.56 -11.53 9.93
C LYS A 132 10.58 -10.47 9.47
N ASN A 133 10.81 -9.44 10.29
CA ASN A 133 11.72 -8.32 10.00
C ASN A 133 11.36 -7.54 8.71
N TRP A 134 10.06 -7.41 8.44
CA TRP A 134 9.53 -6.53 7.42
C TRP A 134 8.67 -5.45 8.05
N TYR A 135 8.90 -4.20 7.64
CA TYR A 135 8.33 -3.01 8.25
C TYR A 135 7.43 -2.31 7.23
N TRP A 136 6.12 -2.41 7.40
CA TRP A 136 5.13 -1.83 6.50
C TRP A 136 5.00 -0.31 6.73
N CYS A 137 5.12 0.48 5.68
CA CYS A 137 5.12 1.95 5.70
C CYS A 137 3.70 2.54 5.55
N CYS A 138 2.73 2.12 6.36
CA CYS A 138 1.29 2.40 6.20
C CYS A 138 0.82 3.86 6.40
N GLY A 139 1.72 4.81 6.69
CA GLY A 139 1.39 6.21 7.02
C GLY A 139 1.65 7.25 5.92
N GLU A 140 2.04 6.82 4.71
CA GLU A 140 2.29 7.69 3.55
C GLU A 140 3.32 8.81 3.77
N PHE A 141 4.26 8.60 4.70
CA PHE A 141 5.36 9.55 4.96
C PHE A 141 6.73 9.02 4.53
N VAL A 142 6.80 7.82 3.94
CA VAL A 142 8.00 7.28 3.28
C VAL A 142 7.78 7.32 1.76
N LYS A 143 8.70 7.94 1.03
CA LYS A 143 8.52 8.23 -0.39
C LYS A 143 8.67 6.96 -1.23
N ALA A 144 7.58 6.54 -1.89
CA ALA A 144 7.58 5.43 -2.86
C ALA A 144 8.10 4.08 -2.33
N ILE A 145 8.05 3.88 -1.01
CA ILE A 145 8.43 2.64 -0.34
C ILE A 145 7.24 2.19 0.49
N ASP A 146 6.81 0.95 0.27
CA ASP A 146 5.68 0.35 1.00
C ASP A 146 6.21 -0.58 2.10
N PHE A 147 7.35 -1.23 1.88
CA PHE A 147 7.99 -2.12 2.87
C PHE A 147 9.50 -1.88 2.96
N LEU A 148 10.00 -1.91 4.20
CA LEU A 148 11.43 -1.93 4.51
C LEU A 148 11.81 -3.27 5.14
N SER A 149 13.04 -3.70 4.93
CA SER A 149 13.69 -4.80 5.65
C SER A 149 15.20 -4.56 5.67
N LYS A 150 15.92 -5.44 6.36
CA LYS A 150 17.39 -5.47 6.34
C LYS A 150 17.87 -6.83 5.87
N ASN A 151 18.93 -6.85 5.07
CA ASN A 151 19.59 -8.09 4.68
C ASN A 151 20.55 -8.58 5.77
N ASP A 152 21.24 -9.70 5.51
CA ASP A 152 22.21 -10.28 6.44
C ASP A 152 23.43 -9.36 6.71
N ASP A 153 23.68 -8.38 5.82
CA ASP A 153 24.75 -7.38 5.94
C ASP A 153 24.29 -6.09 6.66
N ASP A 154 23.07 -6.07 7.22
CA ASP A 154 22.41 -4.91 7.85
C ASP A 154 22.09 -3.74 6.88
N ASP A 155 22.20 -3.97 5.56
CA ASP A 155 21.81 -2.99 4.54
C ASP A 155 20.29 -2.94 4.39
N TRP A 156 19.77 -1.72 4.23
CA TRP A 156 18.36 -1.49 3.97
C TRP A 156 17.92 -2.01 2.60
N LEU A 157 16.80 -2.72 2.62
CA LEU A 157 16.06 -3.13 1.45
C LEU A 157 14.71 -2.44 1.45
N ALA A 158 14.53 -1.57 0.46
CA ALA A 158 13.29 -0.85 0.22
C ALA A 158 12.50 -1.51 -0.91
N LEU A 159 11.21 -1.74 -0.69
CA LEU A 159 10.33 -2.39 -1.65
C LEU A 159 9.07 -1.58 -1.87
N GLN A 160 8.71 -1.45 -3.14
CA GLN A 160 7.42 -0.95 -3.59
C GLN A 160 6.56 -2.09 -4.15
N ILE A 161 5.34 -2.18 -3.66
CA ILE A 161 4.31 -3.13 -4.03
C ILE A 161 3.34 -2.47 -5.01
N LYS A 162 2.99 -3.19 -6.08
CA LYS A 162 1.97 -2.77 -7.04
C LYS A 162 0.97 -3.89 -7.27
N ASN A 163 -0.31 -3.57 -7.40
CA ASN A 163 -1.31 -4.58 -7.75
C ASN A 163 -1.14 -5.08 -9.20
N ARG A 164 -0.71 -4.20 -10.11
CA ARG A 164 -0.62 -4.44 -11.56
C ARG A 164 0.71 -3.99 -12.14
N ASP A 165 1.22 -4.72 -13.12
CA ASP A 165 2.45 -4.38 -13.85
C ASP A 165 2.40 -3.01 -14.56
N ASN A 166 1.21 -2.60 -15.02
CA ASN A 166 0.96 -1.36 -15.72
C ASN A 166 0.35 -0.25 -14.85
N SER A 167 0.40 -0.38 -13.52
CA SER A 167 -0.11 0.63 -12.59
C SER A 167 0.73 1.91 -12.55
N GLU A 168 1.90 1.91 -13.20
CA GLU A 168 2.81 3.05 -13.21
C GLU A 168 2.76 3.79 -14.55
N ASN A 169 2.53 5.10 -14.46
CA ASN A 169 2.82 6.02 -15.55
C ASN A 169 4.29 6.51 -15.46
N SER A 170 4.77 7.15 -16.52
CA SER A 170 6.17 7.60 -16.64
C SER A 170 6.63 8.54 -15.50
N SER A 171 5.72 9.32 -14.90
CA SER A 171 6.04 10.18 -13.77
C SER A 171 6.22 9.40 -12.46
N SER A 172 5.43 8.33 -12.24
CA SER A 172 5.59 7.46 -11.07
C SER A 172 6.83 6.57 -11.13
N SER A 173 7.26 6.15 -12.34
CA SER A 173 8.49 5.38 -12.50
C SER A 173 9.75 6.21 -12.25
N ALA A 174 9.74 7.49 -12.63
CA ALA A 174 10.88 8.40 -12.48
C ALA A 174 11.30 8.64 -11.03
N ILE A 175 10.41 8.40 -10.06
CA ILE A 175 10.72 8.53 -8.63
C ILE A 175 11.79 7.51 -8.19
N ARG A 176 11.92 6.38 -8.90
CA ARG A 176 12.93 5.36 -8.61
C ARG A 176 14.23 5.53 -9.39
N ASP A 177 14.29 6.42 -10.36
CA ASP A 177 15.49 6.58 -11.18
C ASP A 177 16.64 7.06 -10.29
N GLY A 178 17.65 6.20 -10.13
CA GLY A 178 18.79 6.43 -9.24
C GLY A 178 18.61 5.98 -7.79
N THR A 179 17.53 5.29 -7.43
CA THR A 179 17.33 4.72 -6.07
C THR A 179 17.54 3.20 -6.05
N LYS A 180 17.73 2.63 -4.86
CA LYS A 180 17.82 1.17 -4.64
C LYS A 180 16.46 0.51 -4.38
N ILE A 181 15.35 1.25 -4.60
CA ILE A 181 14.00 0.76 -4.31
C ILE A 181 13.63 -0.34 -5.29
N GLN A 182 13.43 -1.56 -4.77
CA GLN A 182 12.94 -2.67 -5.55
C GLN A 182 11.46 -2.51 -5.85
N LYS A 183 10.99 -3.06 -6.96
CA LYS A 183 9.57 -3.08 -7.32
C LYS A 183 9.11 -4.52 -7.51
N TRP A 184 8.01 -4.87 -6.87
CA TRP A 184 7.26 -6.08 -7.15
C TRP A 184 5.82 -5.74 -7.50
N PHE A 185 5.20 -6.53 -8.39
CA PHE A 185 3.79 -6.39 -8.73
C PHE A 185 3.08 -7.74 -8.65
N ARG A 186 1.78 -7.74 -8.32
CA ARG A 186 0.99 -8.96 -8.14
C ARG A 186 0.50 -9.58 -9.43
N SER A 187 -0.07 -8.79 -10.36
CA SER A 187 -0.76 -9.33 -11.54
C SER A 187 -0.39 -8.66 -12.86
N PHE A 188 -0.51 -9.42 -13.95
CA PHE A 188 -0.19 -8.95 -15.30
C PHE A 188 -1.42 -8.39 -16.01
N SER A 189 -1.26 -7.26 -16.69
CA SER A 189 -2.33 -6.59 -17.43
C SER A 189 -2.65 -7.21 -18.79
N LYS A 190 -1.75 -8.03 -19.32
CA LYS A 190 -1.88 -8.66 -20.65
C LYS A 190 -1.44 -10.11 -20.62
N ASP A 191 -2.11 -10.93 -21.42
CA ASP A 191 -1.62 -12.27 -21.75
C ASP A 191 -0.50 -12.18 -22.78
N THR A 192 0.71 -11.95 -22.30
CA THR A 192 1.92 -11.81 -23.13
C THR A 192 2.66 -13.12 -23.32
N LYS A 193 2.25 -14.20 -22.63
CA LYS A 193 2.94 -15.49 -22.66
C LYS A 193 1.95 -16.63 -22.81
N LYS A 194 1.82 -17.14 -24.04
CA LYS A 194 1.03 -18.35 -24.34
C LYS A 194 1.36 -19.46 -23.35
N GLY A 195 0.32 -20.04 -22.74
CA GLY A 195 0.44 -21.17 -21.82
C GLY A 195 0.82 -20.81 -20.38
N ARG A 196 0.69 -19.55 -19.95
CA ARG A 196 0.86 -19.20 -18.53
C ARG A 196 -0.30 -19.79 -17.70
N PRO A 197 -0.02 -20.46 -16.55
CA PRO A 197 -1.07 -21.11 -15.76
C PRO A 197 -1.98 -20.12 -15.00
N ASN A 198 -1.48 -18.94 -14.65
CA ASN A 198 -2.25 -17.86 -14.04
C ASN A 198 -1.59 -16.50 -14.35
N PHE A 199 -2.30 -15.39 -14.11
CA PHE A 199 -1.79 -14.04 -14.39
C PHE A 199 -1.24 -13.34 -13.14
N THR A 200 -0.70 -14.12 -12.21
CA THR A 200 -0.11 -13.61 -10.97
C THR A 200 1.40 -13.80 -10.95
N ASN A 201 2.10 -13.11 -10.06
CA ASN A 201 3.55 -12.95 -10.09
C ASN A 201 4.19 -13.23 -8.70
N TRP A 202 3.52 -14.04 -7.88
CA TRP A 202 3.98 -14.43 -6.54
C TRP A 202 5.30 -15.22 -6.57
N ASP A 203 5.58 -15.96 -7.65
CA ASP A 203 6.86 -16.66 -7.86
C ASP A 203 8.07 -15.72 -7.98
N LYS A 204 7.81 -14.45 -8.33
CA LYS A 204 8.80 -13.37 -8.47
C LYS A 204 8.89 -12.45 -7.26
N LEU A 205 8.29 -12.81 -6.12
CA LEU A 205 8.55 -12.10 -4.86
C LEU A 205 10.07 -11.94 -4.63
N PRO A 206 10.52 -10.83 -4.02
CA PRO A 206 11.91 -10.66 -3.62
C PRO A 206 12.39 -11.85 -2.77
N PRO A 207 13.66 -12.28 -2.87
CA PRO A 207 14.16 -13.45 -2.14
C PRO A 207 13.84 -13.44 -0.64
N LEU A 208 13.97 -12.28 0.02
CA LEU A 208 13.68 -12.12 1.45
C LEU A 208 12.19 -12.16 1.81
N MET A 209 11.28 -12.14 0.84
CA MET A 209 9.84 -12.36 1.05
C MET A 209 9.41 -13.79 0.74
N LYS A 210 10.32 -14.65 0.27
CA LYS A 210 10.01 -16.04 -0.04
C LYS A 210 10.03 -16.91 1.23
N GLY A 211 9.26 -17.98 1.21
CA GLY A 211 9.21 -18.95 2.32
C GLY A 211 8.19 -18.64 3.42
N TYR A 212 7.35 -17.61 3.24
CA TYR A 212 6.28 -17.22 4.18
C TYR A 212 4.87 -17.51 3.64
N ASP A 213 4.74 -18.39 2.65
CA ASP A 213 3.45 -18.79 2.06
C ASP A 213 2.57 -17.66 1.49
N LEU A 214 3.20 -16.55 1.09
CA LEU A 214 2.55 -15.51 0.30
C LEU A 214 2.08 -16.06 -1.05
N SER A 215 0.77 -16.02 -1.27
CA SER A 215 0.14 -16.63 -2.45
C SER A 215 -1.13 -15.90 -2.87
N GLU A 216 -1.57 -16.15 -4.10
CA GLU A 216 -2.82 -15.58 -4.61
C GLU A 216 -4.04 -16.08 -3.84
N ASP A 217 -4.06 -17.36 -3.45
CA ASP A 217 -5.20 -17.93 -2.75
C ASP A 217 -5.26 -17.42 -1.30
N GLY A 218 -4.11 -17.32 -0.61
CA GLY A 218 -4.03 -16.66 0.69
C GLY A 218 -4.47 -15.19 0.63
N PHE A 219 -4.12 -14.47 -0.45
CA PHE A 219 -4.60 -13.11 -0.67
C PHE A 219 -6.12 -13.05 -0.84
N LYS A 220 -6.71 -13.93 -1.65
CA LYS A 220 -8.18 -13.99 -1.82
C LYS A 220 -8.90 -14.26 -0.51
N GLU A 221 -8.43 -15.24 0.26
CA GLU A 221 -9.00 -15.58 1.57
C GLU A 221 -8.94 -14.40 2.53
N PHE A 222 -7.80 -13.71 2.57
CA PHE A 222 -7.62 -12.49 3.35
C PHE A 222 -8.63 -11.41 2.96
N VAL A 223 -8.78 -11.13 1.66
CA VAL A 223 -9.72 -10.10 1.15
C VAL A 223 -11.16 -10.45 1.51
N ILE A 224 -11.60 -11.69 1.28
CA ILE A 224 -12.97 -12.12 1.60
C ILE A 224 -13.26 -11.91 3.09
N ARG A 225 -12.35 -12.34 3.96
CA ARG A 225 -12.47 -12.15 5.40
C ARG A 225 -12.54 -10.67 5.75
N TYR A 226 -11.60 -9.86 5.26
CA TYR A 226 -11.56 -8.43 5.56
C TYR A 226 -12.86 -7.72 5.17
N ILE A 227 -13.37 -7.97 3.96
CA ILE A 227 -14.61 -7.35 3.46
C ILE A 227 -15.81 -7.76 4.31
N ASN A 228 -15.90 -9.02 4.72
CA ASN A 228 -17.00 -9.49 5.59
C ASN A 228 -16.94 -8.87 6.98
N ASP A 229 -15.75 -8.79 7.57
CA ASP A 229 -15.55 -8.26 8.93
C ASP A 229 -15.79 -6.74 9.00
N HIS A 230 -15.52 -6.02 7.92
CA HIS A 230 -15.64 -4.55 7.84
C HIS A 230 -16.88 -4.08 7.08
N LYS A 231 -17.79 -5.00 6.72
CA LYS A 231 -19.04 -4.64 6.08
C LYS A 231 -19.88 -3.80 7.05
N PRO A 232 -20.29 -2.56 6.68
CA PRO A 232 -21.18 -1.78 7.51
C PRO A 232 -22.48 -2.55 7.80
N SER A 233 -22.97 -2.48 9.03
CA SER A 233 -24.31 -2.97 9.35
C SER A 233 -25.35 -2.16 8.54
N GLU A 234 -26.33 -2.85 7.96
CA GLU A 234 -27.46 -2.24 7.24
C GLU A 234 -28.35 -1.40 8.18
#